data_AF-F4XYQ0-F1
#
_entry.id   AF-F4XYQ0-F1
#
_cell.length_a   1.000
_cell.length_b   1.000
_cell.length_c   1.000
_cell.angle_alpha   90.00
_cell.angle_beta   90.00
_cell.angle_gamma   90.00
#
_symmetry.space_group_name_H-M   'P 1'
#
loop_
_entity.id
_entity.type
_entity.pdbx_description
1 polymer ?
#
loop_
_entity_poly.entity_id
_entity_poly.type
_entity_poly.pdbx_seq_one_letter_code
_entity_poly.pdbx_strand_id
1 'polypeptide(L)'
;MVDRVLEQVISAKEPFNSYETVKEAVETIDGFLVPGQEEFLFNKVKSLPEDALIVEVGSYKGRSTAAMAFACVGTNRKIYCIDPWIGQCHDLPEKSVFEVWKENLDNYQLTPYIRYFQGYSSEILKRWGELTGEKTIDFVFIDGSHEYLDVLTDFGLLLPLMKVGGWMAFHDIIETWPGCDYLWHDIVKFRLTDHEYSTTLACGRVKTTQQLSEELQELNELRTLLVQSQQLQESGSIELEQSQTKLKQTQEQLQDTQEQLQQTQGQLQNAQVELVQTKLQQTQEQLQEIQEQLQNTQVELIQSQQLQESKSTELQQTQYELHHTKLEVAAMKTSKFWKLRTLWFKFKGFVGLPTDNQ
;
A
#
# COMPACT_ATOMS: atom_id res chain seq x y z
N MET A 1 -67.81 -23.22 -5.33
CA MET A 1 -68.53 -21.97 -4.93
C MET A 1 -67.71 -20.77 -5.37
N VAL A 2 -66.39 -20.80 -5.21
CA VAL A 2 -65.42 -19.83 -5.72
C VAL A 2 -65.55 -19.60 -7.22
N ASP A 3 -65.60 -20.65 -8.04
CA ASP A 3 -65.69 -20.52 -9.51
C ASP A 3 -66.91 -19.69 -9.98
N ARG A 4 -68.08 -19.89 -9.37
CA ARG A 4 -69.29 -19.11 -9.73
C ARG A 4 -69.17 -17.63 -9.37
N VAL A 5 -68.44 -17.29 -8.31
CA VAL A 5 -68.20 -15.89 -7.92
C VAL A 5 -67.19 -15.26 -8.87
N LEU A 6 -66.12 -15.98 -9.21
CA LEU A 6 -65.14 -15.54 -10.21
C LEU A 6 -65.80 -15.29 -11.57
N GLU A 7 -66.61 -16.23 -12.05
CA GLU A 7 -67.36 -16.08 -13.31
C GLU A 7 -68.27 -14.85 -13.31
N GLN A 8 -68.94 -14.55 -12.19
CA GLN A 8 -69.78 -13.36 -12.07
C GLN A 8 -68.97 -12.06 -12.10
N VAL A 9 -67.84 -12.00 -11.38
CA VAL A 9 -66.95 -10.83 -11.36
C VAL A 9 -66.34 -10.57 -12.74
N ILE A 10 -65.89 -11.61 -13.43
CA ILE A 10 -65.30 -11.51 -14.78
C ILE A 10 -66.36 -11.08 -15.80
N SER A 11 -67.57 -11.66 -15.72
CA SER A 11 -68.70 -11.28 -16.57
C SER A 11 -69.13 -9.83 -16.35
N ALA A 12 -69.11 -9.35 -15.10
CA ALA A 12 -69.34 -7.96 -14.73
C ALA A 12 -68.17 -7.02 -15.08
N LYS A 13 -67.01 -7.57 -15.47
CA LYS A 13 -65.73 -6.85 -15.68
C LYS A 13 -65.32 -6.04 -14.45
N GLU A 14 -65.57 -6.56 -13.26
CA GLU A 14 -65.14 -5.92 -12.02
C GLU A 14 -63.67 -6.30 -11.71
N PRO A 15 -62.81 -5.34 -11.35
CA PRO A 15 -61.41 -5.61 -11.09
C PRO A 15 -61.21 -6.40 -9.79
N PHE A 16 -60.27 -7.34 -9.81
CA PHE A 16 -59.89 -8.11 -8.62
C PHE A 16 -58.98 -7.30 -7.68
N ASN A 17 -59.27 -7.35 -6.37
CA ASN A 17 -58.56 -6.55 -5.37
C ASN A 17 -57.23 -7.17 -4.90
N SER A 18 -57.10 -8.49 -4.86
CA SER A 18 -55.86 -9.17 -4.48
C SER A 18 -55.74 -10.54 -5.15
N TYR A 19 -54.53 -11.09 -5.17
CA TYR A 19 -54.25 -12.41 -5.73
C TYR A 19 -54.97 -13.53 -4.98
N GLU A 20 -55.16 -13.41 -3.66
CA GLU A 20 -55.85 -14.41 -2.83
C GLU A 20 -57.25 -14.75 -3.36
N THR A 21 -57.90 -13.80 -4.02
CA THR A 21 -59.26 -14.01 -4.57
C THR A 21 -59.25 -14.96 -5.77
N VAL A 22 -58.15 -15.00 -6.53
CA VAL A 22 -57.99 -15.79 -7.76
C VAL A 22 -57.01 -16.95 -7.60
N LYS A 23 -56.36 -17.06 -6.43
CA LYS A 23 -55.30 -18.03 -6.14
C LYS A 23 -55.71 -19.47 -6.45
N GLU A 24 -56.86 -19.91 -5.94
CA GLU A 24 -57.32 -21.29 -6.17
C GLU A 24 -57.49 -21.59 -7.66
N ALA A 25 -58.04 -20.65 -8.43
CA ALA A 25 -58.22 -20.78 -9.87
C ALA A 25 -56.88 -20.89 -10.61
N VAL A 26 -55.91 -20.03 -10.27
CA VAL A 26 -54.58 -20.05 -10.88
C VAL A 26 -53.82 -21.33 -10.53
N GLU A 27 -53.87 -21.77 -9.27
CA GLU A 27 -53.18 -22.98 -8.81
C GLU A 27 -53.76 -24.29 -9.39
N THR A 28 -54.97 -24.27 -9.97
CA THR A 28 -55.50 -25.42 -10.72
C THR A 28 -54.84 -25.62 -12.08
N ILE A 29 -54.16 -24.61 -12.61
CA ILE A 29 -53.49 -24.68 -13.91
C ILE A 29 -52.06 -25.17 -13.69
N ASP A 30 -51.75 -26.34 -14.24
CA ASP A 30 -50.39 -26.87 -14.21
C ASP A 30 -49.36 -25.89 -14.79
N GLY A 31 -48.20 -25.78 -14.15
CA GLY A 31 -47.10 -24.94 -14.61
C GLY A 31 -45.94 -24.96 -13.61
N PHE A 32 -44.76 -24.51 -14.05
CA PHE A 32 -43.50 -24.61 -13.30
C PHE A 32 -43.17 -23.36 -12.48
N LEU A 33 -44.19 -22.71 -11.90
CA LEU A 33 -43.99 -21.60 -10.98
C LEU A 33 -43.85 -22.12 -9.54
N VAL A 34 -42.95 -21.48 -8.80
CA VAL A 34 -42.74 -21.66 -7.36
C VAL A 34 -43.75 -20.80 -6.59
N PRO A 35 -44.27 -21.28 -5.44
CA PRO A 35 -45.27 -20.53 -4.68
C PRO A 35 -44.90 -19.07 -4.41
N GLY A 36 -45.80 -18.16 -4.80
CA GLY A 36 -45.65 -16.71 -4.60
C GLY A 36 -45.21 -15.96 -5.85
N GLN A 37 -44.73 -16.65 -6.89
CA GLN A 37 -44.40 -16.02 -8.18
C GLN A 37 -45.66 -15.59 -8.94
N GLU A 38 -46.76 -16.32 -8.81
CA GLU A 38 -48.05 -15.94 -9.39
C GLU A 38 -48.59 -14.65 -8.78
N GLU A 39 -48.51 -14.56 -7.45
CA GLU A 39 -48.88 -13.35 -6.72
C GLU A 39 -48.00 -12.17 -7.15
N PHE A 40 -46.69 -12.41 -7.28
CA PHE A 40 -45.76 -11.40 -7.76
C PHE A 40 -46.15 -10.89 -9.16
N LEU A 41 -46.40 -11.79 -10.12
CA LEU A 41 -46.81 -11.43 -11.48
C LEU A 41 -48.16 -10.70 -11.49
N PHE A 42 -49.16 -11.19 -10.75
CA PHE A 42 -50.46 -10.55 -10.60
C PHE A 42 -50.30 -9.10 -10.08
N ASN A 43 -49.58 -8.93 -8.98
CA ASN A 43 -49.37 -7.63 -8.35
C ASN A 43 -48.55 -6.69 -9.26
N LYS A 44 -47.56 -7.22 -9.99
CA LYS A 44 -46.79 -6.45 -10.96
C LYS A 44 -47.68 -5.90 -12.06
N VAL A 45 -48.47 -6.75 -12.72
CA VAL A 45 -49.40 -6.33 -13.79
C VAL A 45 -50.46 -5.37 -13.25
N LYS A 46 -51.00 -5.63 -12.06
CA LYS A 46 -51.97 -4.75 -11.41
C LYS A 46 -51.43 -3.33 -11.17
N SER A 47 -50.13 -3.19 -10.89
CA SER A 47 -49.47 -1.91 -10.66
C SER A 47 -49.23 -1.06 -11.92
N LEU A 48 -49.41 -1.63 -13.11
CA LEU A 48 -49.19 -0.95 -14.38
C LEU A 48 -50.37 -0.03 -14.75
N PRO A 49 -50.23 0.88 -15.74
CA PRO A 49 -51.36 1.63 -16.30
C PRO A 49 -52.53 0.74 -16.75
N GLU A 50 -53.76 1.26 -16.75
CA GLU A 50 -54.97 0.50 -17.10
C GLU A 50 -55.03 0.10 -18.59
N ASP A 51 -54.16 0.65 -19.44
CA ASP A 51 -54.00 0.33 -20.86
C ASP A 51 -52.63 -0.28 -21.18
N ALA A 52 -51.92 -0.77 -20.15
CA ALA A 52 -50.59 -1.33 -20.30
C ALA A 52 -50.55 -2.53 -21.26
N LEU A 53 -49.46 -2.60 -22.03
CA LEU A 53 -49.17 -3.74 -22.88
C LEU A 53 -48.15 -4.65 -22.20
N ILE A 54 -48.55 -5.91 -22.03
CA ILE A 54 -47.74 -6.97 -21.44
C ILE A 54 -47.36 -7.99 -22.51
N VAL A 55 -46.12 -8.49 -22.48
CA VAL A 55 -45.68 -9.62 -23.31
C VAL A 55 -45.19 -10.75 -22.42
N GLU A 56 -45.59 -11.97 -22.74
CA GLU A 56 -45.10 -13.20 -22.12
C GLU A 56 -44.41 -14.04 -23.20
N VAL A 57 -43.18 -14.46 -22.93
CA VAL A 57 -42.44 -15.41 -23.76
C VAL A 57 -42.31 -16.71 -22.97
N GLY A 58 -42.90 -17.79 -23.51
CA GLY A 58 -43.11 -19.03 -22.76
C GLY A 58 -44.39 -18.95 -21.93
N SER A 59 -45.44 -19.60 -22.41
CA SER A 59 -46.77 -19.58 -21.79
C SER A 59 -47.23 -20.97 -21.36
N TYR A 60 -46.62 -22.04 -21.90
CA TYR A 60 -46.90 -23.44 -21.59
C TYR A 60 -48.42 -23.72 -21.50
N LYS A 61 -48.93 -24.15 -20.34
CA LYS A 61 -50.35 -24.41 -20.07
C LYS A 61 -51.13 -23.22 -19.50
N GLY A 62 -50.48 -22.07 -19.30
CA GLY A 62 -51.14 -20.79 -19.03
C GLY A 62 -51.22 -20.36 -17.56
N ARG A 63 -50.45 -20.95 -16.64
CA ARG A 63 -50.50 -20.61 -15.21
C ARG A 63 -50.07 -19.15 -14.94
N SER A 64 -48.90 -18.75 -15.42
CA SER A 64 -48.41 -17.36 -15.39
C SER A 64 -49.34 -16.42 -16.16
N THR A 65 -49.78 -16.85 -17.36
CA THR A 65 -50.73 -16.10 -18.20
C THR A 65 -52.00 -15.78 -17.43
N ALA A 66 -52.59 -16.78 -16.74
CA ALA A 66 -53.82 -16.61 -15.96
C ALA A 66 -53.63 -15.65 -14.80
N ALA A 67 -52.54 -15.80 -14.04
CA ALA A 67 -52.20 -14.88 -12.93
C ALA A 67 -52.14 -13.42 -13.42
N MET A 68 -51.47 -13.17 -14.55
CA MET A 68 -51.42 -11.82 -15.14
C MET A 68 -52.76 -11.37 -15.72
N ALA A 69 -53.53 -12.27 -16.37
CA ALA A 69 -54.78 -11.94 -17.02
C ALA A 69 -55.90 -11.59 -16.02
N PHE A 70 -55.93 -12.23 -14.84
CA PHE A 70 -56.83 -11.83 -13.77
C PHE A 70 -56.59 -10.37 -13.33
N ALA A 71 -55.33 -9.91 -13.32
CA ALA A 71 -55.00 -8.51 -13.03
C ALA A 71 -55.40 -7.54 -14.16
N CYS A 72 -55.76 -8.04 -15.35
CA CYS A 72 -56.27 -7.24 -16.46
C CYS A 72 -57.79 -7.05 -16.42
N VAL A 73 -58.52 -7.86 -15.64
CA VAL A 73 -59.99 -7.79 -15.56
C VAL A 73 -60.45 -6.40 -15.12
N GLY A 74 -61.41 -5.83 -15.88
CA GLY A 74 -61.92 -4.47 -15.63
C GLY A 74 -61.03 -3.35 -16.19
N THR A 75 -59.99 -3.67 -16.95
CA THR A 75 -59.08 -2.69 -17.56
C THR A 75 -58.98 -2.86 -19.08
N ASN A 76 -58.18 -2.01 -19.73
CA ASN A 76 -57.83 -2.12 -21.16
C ASN A 76 -56.46 -2.77 -21.39
N ARG A 77 -55.83 -3.32 -20.34
CA ARG A 77 -54.55 -4.03 -20.44
C ARG A 77 -54.67 -5.22 -21.37
N LYS A 78 -53.58 -5.52 -22.07
CA LYS A 78 -53.50 -6.67 -22.98
C LYS A 78 -52.22 -7.45 -22.74
N ILE A 79 -52.35 -8.77 -22.79
CA ILE A 79 -51.21 -9.70 -22.72
C ILE A 79 -51.01 -10.30 -24.11
N TYR A 80 -49.77 -10.27 -24.59
CA TYR A 80 -49.35 -10.96 -25.80
C TYR A 80 -48.49 -12.15 -25.43
N CYS A 81 -49.03 -13.35 -25.60
CA CYS A 81 -48.36 -14.61 -25.31
C CYS A 81 -47.64 -15.13 -26.56
N ILE A 82 -46.36 -15.46 -26.43
CA ILE A 82 -45.54 -16.01 -27.51
C ILE A 82 -44.98 -17.34 -27.05
N ASP A 83 -45.41 -18.41 -27.72
CA ASP A 83 -44.97 -19.76 -27.42
C ASP A 83 -45.15 -20.61 -28.70
N PRO A 84 -44.23 -21.52 -29.05
CA PRO A 84 -44.44 -22.39 -30.19
C PRO A 84 -45.47 -23.50 -29.92
N TRP A 85 -45.78 -23.81 -28.65
CA TRP A 85 -46.66 -24.88 -28.18
C TRP A 85 -46.42 -26.21 -28.92
N ILE A 86 -45.17 -26.67 -28.89
CA ILE A 86 -44.74 -27.84 -29.65
C ILE A 86 -45.14 -29.12 -28.90
N GLY A 87 -45.84 -30.01 -29.61
CA GLY A 87 -46.10 -31.38 -29.17
C GLY A 87 -47.43 -31.58 -28.42
N GLN A 88 -47.61 -32.82 -27.97
CA GLN A 88 -48.77 -33.21 -27.16
C GLN A 88 -48.53 -32.92 -25.69
N CYS A 89 -49.60 -32.62 -24.96
CA CYS A 89 -49.56 -32.53 -23.51
C CYS A 89 -49.20 -33.90 -22.95
N HIS A 90 -48.16 -33.98 -22.12
CA HIS A 90 -47.72 -35.25 -21.53
C HIS A 90 -48.81 -35.87 -20.64
N ASP A 91 -49.53 -35.03 -19.90
CA ASP A 91 -50.54 -35.46 -18.94
C ASP A 91 -51.90 -35.75 -19.60
N LEU A 92 -52.14 -35.17 -20.78
CA LEU A 92 -53.34 -35.36 -21.61
C LEU A 92 -52.92 -35.65 -23.06
N PRO A 93 -52.44 -36.86 -23.37
CA PRO A 93 -51.83 -37.18 -24.67
C PRO A 93 -52.75 -36.97 -25.87
N GLU A 94 -54.07 -36.93 -25.64
CA GLU A 94 -55.09 -36.65 -26.65
C GLU A 94 -55.22 -35.17 -27.01
N LYS A 95 -54.59 -34.26 -26.27
CA LYS A 95 -54.61 -32.81 -26.52
C LYS A 95 -53.20 -32.25 -26.74
N SER A 96 -53.10 -31.28 -27.64
CA SER A 96 -51.90 -30.47 -27.77
C SER A 96 -51.72 -29.56 -26.57
N VAL A 97 -50.49 -29.13 -26.29
CA VAL A 97 -50.23 -28.15 -25.22
C VAL A 97 -51.01 -26.85 -25.48
N PHE A 98 -51.15 -26.44 -26.74
CA PHE A 98 -51.93 -25.27 -27.13
C PHE A 98 -53.41 -25.41 -26.79
N GLU A 99 -54.03 -26.57 -27.04
CA GLU A 99 -55.44 -26.80 -26.69
C GLU A 99 -55.65 -26.72 -25.17
N VAL A 100 -54.74 -27.33 -24.39
CA VAL A 100 -54.79 -27.25 -22.92
C VAL A 100 -54.63 -25.81 -22.44
N TRP A 101 -53.65 -25.07 -22.97
CA TRP A 101 -53.44 -23.65 -22.66
C TRP A 101 -54.71 -22.83 -22.93
N LYS A 102 -55.32 -23.02 -24.10
CA LYS A 102 -56.50 -22.28 -24.51
C LYS A 102 -57.72 -22.61 -23.65
N GLU A 103 -57.97 -23.90 -23.40
CA GLU A 103 -59.08 -24.33 -22.54
C GLU A 103 -58.94 -23.78 -21.12
N ASN A 104 -57.75 -23.79 -20.54
CA ASN A 104 -57.51 -23.25 -19.19
C ASN A 104 -57.90 -21.78 -19.10
N LEU A 105 -57.58 -20.97 -20.12
CA LEU A 105 -57.86 -19.53 -20.12
C LEU A 105 -59.32 -19.23 -20.52
N ASP A 106 -59.91 -20.03 -21.41
CA ASP A 106 -61.32 -19.94 -21.78
C ASP A 106 -62.24 -20.33 -20.60
N ASN A 107 -61.88 -21.34 -19.80
CA ASN A 107 -62.63 -21.77 -18.62
C ASN A 107 -62.82 -20.65 -17.59
N TYR A 108 -61.84 -19.74 -17.48
CA TYR A 108 -61.90 -18.56 -16.63
C TYR A 108 -62.30 -17.29 -17.38
N GLN A 109 -62.72 -17.37 -18.65
CA GLN A 109 -63.15 -16.23 -19.47
C GLN A 109 -62.09 -15.12 -19.59
N LEU A 110 -60.80 -15.48 -19.58
CA LEU A 110 -59.68 -14.53 -19.58
C LEU A 110 -59.24 -14.12 -20.99
N THR A 111 -59.63 -14.89 -22.00
CA THR A 111 -59.27 -14.72 -23.42
C THR A 111 -59.50 -13.30 -24.00
N PRO A 112 -60.50 -12.50 -23.56
CA PRO A 112 -60.64 -11.12 -24.05
C PRO A 112 -59.40 -10.24 -23.83
N TYR A 113 -58.63 -10.47 -22.77
CA TYR A 113 -57.42 -9.71 -22.41
C TYR A 113 -56.15 -10.23 -23.07
N ILE A 114 -56.23 -11.36 -23.78
CA ILE A 114 -55.06 -12.07 -24.31
C ILE A 114 -55.07 -12.05 -25.84
N ARG A 115 -53.88 -11.87 -26.42
CA ARG A 115 -53.56 -12.15 -27.81
C ARG A 115 -52.38 -13.12 -27.79
N TYR A 116 -52.32 -14.03 -28.75
CA TYR A 116 -51.27 -15.04 -28.76
C TYR A 116 -50.69 -15.22 -30.16
N PHE A 117 -49.42 -15.62 -30.20
CA PHE A 117 -48.68 -15.98 -31.39
C PHE A 117 -48.07 -17.36 -31.21
N GLN A 118 -48.56 -18.32 -31.99
CA GLN A 118 -47.98 -19.66 -32.02
C GLN A 118 -46.72 -19.66 -32.90
N GLY A 119 -45.55 -19.66 -32.29
CA GLY A 119 -44.27 -19.65 -32.98
C GLY A 119 -43.09 -19.32 -32.06
N TYR A 120 -41.87 -19.40 -32.61
CA TYR A 120 -40.67 -19.03 -31.86
C TYR A 120 -40.59 -17.51 -31.63
N SER A 121 -40.24 -17.11 -30.41
CA SER A 121 -40.05 -15.71 -30.02
C SER A 121 -39.09 -14.96 -30.96
N SER A 122 -37.99 -15.60 -31.36
CA SER A 122 -36.99 -15.04 -32.26
C SER A 122 -37.53 -14.69 -33.66
N GLU A 123 -38.65 -15.27 -34.09
CA GLU A 123 -39.33 -14.98 -35.35
C GLU A 123 -40.43 -13.93 -35.17
N ILE A 124 -41.26 -14.10 -34.14
CA ILE A 124 -42.39 -13.21 -33.84
C ILE A 124 -41.90 -11.81 -33.45
N LEU A 125 -40.90 -11.71 -32.56
CA LEU A 125 -40.41 -10.42 -32.06
C LEU A 125 -39.72 -9.59 -33.16
N LYS A 126 -39.06 -10.23 -34.13
CA LYS A 126 -38.49 -9.53 -35.30
C LYS A 126 -39.54 -8.87 -36.18
N ARG A 127 -40.78 -9.38 -36.13
CA ARG A 127 -41.93 -8.88 -36.90
C ARG A 127 -42.97 -8.22 -36.01
N TRP A 128 -42.61 -7.89 -34.76
CA TRP A 128 -43.54 -7.40 -33.74
C TRP A 128 -44.45 -6.27 -34.26
N GLY A 129 -43.86 -5.20 -34.79
CA GLY A 129 -44.63 -4.06 -35.29
C GLY A 129 -45.52 -4.36 -36.50
N GLU A 130 -45.14 -5.33 -37.34
CA GLU A 130 -45.97 -5.79 -38.48
C GLU A 130 -47.19 -6.59 -37.97
N LEU A 131 -46.97 -7.45 -36.97
CA LEU A 131 -47.98 -8.38 -36.46
C LEU A 131 -48.97 -7.72 -35.49
N THR A 132 -48.51 -6.77 -34.67
CA THR A 132 -49.33 -6.18 -33.59
C THR A 132 -49.73 -4.73 -33.88
N GLY A 133 -48.92 -3.98 -34.64
CA GLY A 133 -49.03 -2.52 -34.76
C GLY A 133 -48.58 -1.76 -33.50
N GLU A 134 -48.15 -2.47 -32.46
CA GLU A 134 -47.79 -1.91 -31.16
C GLU A 134 -46.32 -1.51 -31.14
N LYS A 135 -46.01 -0.36 -30.54
CA LYS A 135 -44.66 0.24 -30.59
C LYS A 135 -43.88 0.14 -29.29
N THR A 136 -44.57 0.00 -28.16
CA THR A 136 -43.93 0.07 -26.85
C THR A 136 -44.60 -0.87 -25.86
N ILE A 137 -43.80 -1.58 -25.07
CA ILE A 137 -44.23 -2.58 -24.09
C ILE A 137 -44.02 -2.04 -22.67
N ASP A 138 -45.01 -2.19 -21.79
CA ASP A 138 -44.94 -1.75 -20.39
C ASP A 138 -44.30 -2.81 -19.48
N PHE A 139 -44.56 -4.09 -19.76
CA PHE A 139 -44.04 -5.21 -19.00
C PHE A 139 -43.74 -6.42 -19.89
N VAL A 140 -42.61 -7.07 -19.67
CA VAL A 140 -42.29 -8.38 -20.27
C VAL A 140 -42.01 -9.40 -19.18
N PHE A 141 -42.44 -10.63 -19.40
CA PHE A 141 -42.05 -11.80 -18.63
C PHE A 141 -41.45 -12.85 -19.57
N ILE A 142 -40.19 -13.22 -19.33
CA ILE A 142 -39.41 -14.18 -20.13
C ILE A 142 -39.23 -15.46 -19.31
N ASP A 143 -39.90 -16.53 -19.73
CA ASP A 143 -39.97 -17.85 -19.10
C ASP A 143 -40.09 -18.96 -20.18
N GLY A 144 -39.29 -18.82 -21.24
CA GLY A 144 -39.32 -19.70 -22.42
C GLY A 144 -38.24 -20.78 -22.37
N SER A 145 -37.20 -20.62 -23.19
CA SER A 145 -36.02 -21.50 -23.18
C SER A 145 -35.11 -21.15 -22.01
N HIS A 146 -34.37 -22.12 -21.47
CA HIS A 146 -33.32 -21.89 -20.45
C HIS A 146 -31.90 -21.90 -21.05
N GLU A 147 -31.80 -22.03 -22.37
CA GLU A 147 -30.54 -21.92 -23.09
C GLU A 147 -30.08 -20.46 -23.15
N TYR A 148 -28.84 -20.20 -22.72
CA TYR A 148 -28.29 -18.84 -22.62
C TYR A 148 -28.52 -17.98 -23.87
N LEU A 149 -28.28 -18.55 -25.06
CA LEU A 149 -28.39 -17.82 -26.33
C LEU A 149 -29.85 -17.49 -26.69
N ASP A 150 -30.80 -18.31 -26.28
CA ASP A 150 -32.22 -18.08 -26.55
C ASP A 150 -32.72 -16.94 -25.66
N VAL A 151 -32.46 -17.00 -24.35
CA VAL A 151 -32.86 -15.94 -23.40
C VAL A 151 -32.17 -14.61 -23.73
N LEU A 152 -30.89 -14.66 -24.14
CA LEU A 152 -30.16 -13.48 -24.61
C LEU A 152 -30.80 -12.89 -25.87
N THR A 153 -31.25 -13.75 -26.80
CA THR A 153 -31.96 -13.33 -28.02
C THR A 153 -33.29 -12.66 -27.67
N ASP A 154 -34.07 -13.25 -26.77
CA ASP A 154 -35.35 -12.68 -26.31
C ASP A 154 -35.15 -11.32 -25.63
N PHE A 155 -34.19 -11.23 -24.70
CA PHE A 155 -33.83 -9.96 -24.07
C PHE A 155 -33.42 -8.90 -25.11
N GLY A 156 -32.55 -9.26 -26.05
CA GLY A 156 -32.04 -8.35 -27.07
C GLY A 156 -33.12 -7.85 -28.03
N LEU A 157 -34.12 -8.67 -28.35
CA LEU A 157 -35.24 -8.31 -29.20
C LEU A 157 -36.33 -7.50 -28.47
N LEU A 158 -36.56 -7.79 -27.18
CA LEU A 158 -37.56 -7.11 -26.36
C LEU A 158 -37.08 -5.75 -25.84
N LEU A 159 -35.81 -5.62 -25.44
CA LEU A 159 -35.29 -4.40 -24.83
C LEU A 159 -35.55 -3.13 -25.67
N PRO A 160 -35.37 -3.10 -27.00
CA PRO A 160 -35.69 -1.93 -27.83
C PRO A 160 -37.18 -1.61 -27.95
N LEU A 161 -38.05 -2.59 -27.65
CA LEU A 161 -39.51 -2.46 -27.68
C LEU A 161 -40.07 -1.99 -26.33
N MET A 162 -39.26 -1.93 -25.28
CA MET A 162 -39.71 -1.52 -23.95
C MET A 162 -39.94 -0.01 -23.85
N LYS A 163 -40.97 0.38 -23.10
CA LYS A 163 -41.08 1.76 -22.60
C LYS A 163 -39.92 2.05 -21.64
N VAL A 164 -39.47 3.30 -21.67
CA VAL A 164 -38.60 3.84 -20.62
C VAL A 164 -39.30 3.70 -19.27
N GLY A 165 -38.62 3.10 -18.29
CA GLY A 165 -39.18 2.79 -16.98
C GLY A 165 -40.10 1.56 -16.95
N GLY A 166 -40.34 0.91 -18.10
CA GLY A 166 -41.08 -0.35 -18.19
C GLY A 166 -40.32 -1.51 -17.54
N TRP A 167 -41.05 -2.55 -17.16
CA TRP A 167 -40.51 -3.67 -16.38
C TRP A 167 -40.12 -4.84 -17.26
N MET A 168 -38.98 -5.48 -17.00
CA MET A 168 -38.62 -6.75 -17.60
C MET A 168 -38.38 -7.77 -16.49
N ALA A 169 -39.09 -8.90 -16.54
CA ALA A 169 -38.98 -10.01 -15.61
C ALA A 169 -38.45 -11.26 -16.32
N PHE A 170 -37.63 -12.01 -15.58
CA PHE A 170 -36.99 -13.25 -16.00
C PHE A 170 -37.27 -14.31 -14.95
N HIS A 171 -37.59 -15.50 -15.42
CA HIS A 171 -37.77 -16.65 -14.56
C HIS A 171 -36.48 -17.49 -14.45
N ASP A 172 -36.45 -18.41 -13.49
CA ASP A 172 -35.39 -19.40 -13.34
C ASP A 172 -33.95 -18.84 -13.21
N ILE A 173 -33.80 -17.70 -12.50
CA ILE A 173 -32.51 -17.15 -12.07
C ILE A 173 -31.97 -17.98 -10.89
N ILE A 174 -31.39 -19.13 -11.20
CA ILE A 174 -30.83 -20.08 -10.24
C ILE A 174 -29.74 -20.95 -10.89
N GLU A 175 -28.80 -21.45 -10.10
CA GLU A 175 -27.65 -22.25 -10.57
C GLU A 175 -28.03 -23.49 -11.40
N THR A 176 -29.21 -24.08 -11.19
CA THR A 176 -29.67 -25.24 -11.99
C THR A 176 -30.00 -24.87 -13.43
N TRP A 177 -30.23 -23.59 -13.71
CA TRP A 177 -30.48 -23.02 -15.02
C TRP A 177 -29.43 -21.95 -15.33
N PRO A 178 -28.18 -22.36 -15.60
CA PRO A 178 -27.05 -21.45 -15.70
C PRO A 178 -27.21 -20.42 -16.83
N GLY A 179 -27.98 -20.73 -17.89
CA GLY A 179 -28.24 -19.78 -18.97
C GLY A 179 -28.99 -18.53 -18.50
N CYS A 180 -30.08 -18.72 -17.76
CA CYS A 180 -30.86 -17.63 -17.17
C CYS A 180 -30.05 -16.88 -16.10
N ASP A 181 -29.40 -17.63 -15.21
CA ASP A 181 -28.60 -17.08 -14.10
C ASP A 181 -27.44 -16.20 -14.59
N TYR A 182 -26.63 -16.70 -15.54
CA TYR A 182 -25.52 -15.94 -16.12
C TYR A 182 -26.01 -14.71 -16.88
N LEU A 183 -27.06 -14.83 -17.68
CA LEU A 183 -27.60 -13.67 -18.40
C LEU A 183 -28.05 -12.57 -17.43
N TRP A 184 -28.73 -12.94 -16.35
CA TRP A 184 -29.18 -11.99 -15.34
C TRP A 184 -28.01 -11.28 -14.68
N HIS A 185 -27.05 -12.06 -14.17
CA HIS A 185 -25.95 -11.55 -13.37
C HIS A 185 -24.88 -10.81 -14.19
N ASP A 186 -24.63 -11.20 -15.44
CA ASP A 186 -23.58 -10.62 -16.26
C ASP A 186 -24.06 -9.42 -17.09
N ILE A 187 -25.34 -9.40 -17.49
CA ILE A 187 -25.85 -8.43 -18.46
C ILE A 187 -27.08 -7.70 -17.93
N VAL A 188 -28.18 -8.41 -17.69
CA VAL A 188 -29.50 -7.78 -17.51
C VAL A 188 -29.52 -6.89 -16.28
N LYS A 189 -28.97 -7.35 -15.15
CA LYS A 189 -28.92 -6.59 -13.89
C LYS A 189 -28.20 -5.24 -14.03
N PHE A 190 -27.25 -5.11 -14.96
CA PHE A 190 -26.55 -3.83 -15.20
C PHE A 190 -27.27 -2.94 -16.23
N ARG A 191 -28.14 -3.53 -17.06
CA ARG A 191 -28.94 -2.82 -18.06
C ARG A 191 -30.24 -2.28 -17.48
N LEU A 192 -30.74 -2.90 -16.42
CA LEU A 192 -31.95 -2.50 -15.70
C LEU A 192 -31.61 -1.77 -14.40
N THR A 193 -32.64 -1.24 -13.74
CA THR A 193 -32.59 -0.60 -12.42
C THR A 193 -33.79 -1.04 -11.58
N ASP A 194 -33.91 -0.58 -10.33
CA ASP A 194 -35.04 -0.85 -9.44
C ASP A 194 -35.39 -2.35 -9.36
N HIS A 195 -34.38 -3.18 -9.06
CA HIS A 195 -34.53 -4.64 -9.10
C HIS A 195 -35.45 -5.17 -8.00
N GLU A 196 -36.34 -6.09 -8.37
CA GLU A 196 -37.20 -6.83 -7.46
C GLU A 196 -37.05 -8.33 -7.70
N TYR A 197 -37.32 -9.15 -6.67
CA TYR A 197 -37.12 -10.59 -6.70
C TYR A 197 -38.29 -11.31 -6.04
N SER A 198 -38.66 -12.48 -6.60
CA SER A 198 -39.56 -13.45 -5.98
C SER A 198 -39.01 -14.84 -6.21
N THR A 199 -38.29 -15.37 -5.22
CA THR A 199 -37.56 -16.65 -5.31
C THR A 199 -36.60 -16.69 -6.52
N THR A 200 -36.86 -17.52 -7.54
CA THR A 200 -36.05 -17.62 -8.77
C THR A 200 -36.48 -16.63 -9.86
N LEU A 201 -37.50 -15.81 -9.62
CA LEU A 201 -37.93 -14.74 -10.52
C LEU A 201 -37.21 -13.45 -10.15
N ALA A 202 -36.64 -12.78 -11.13
CA ALA A 202 -36.05 -11.46 -10.97
C ALA A 202 -36.60 -10.47 -12.00
N CYS A 203 -36.80 -9.22 -11.62
CA CYS A 203 -37.20 -8.19 -12.57
C CYS A 203 -36.51 -6.85 -12.29
N GLY A 204 -36.51 -5.98 -13.30
CA GLY A 204 -35.97 -4.63 -13.19
C GLY A 204 -36.62 -3.69 -14.20
N ARG A 205 -36.42 -2.39 -14.01
CA ARG A 205 -36.92 -1.33 -14.89
C ARG A 205 -35.90 -0.98 -15.96
N VAL A 206 -36.38 -0.71 -17.17
CA VAL A 206 -35.57 -0.13 -18.24
C VAL A 206 -35.16 1.29 -17.84
N LYS A 207 -33.86 1.55 -17.80
CA LYS A 207 -33.28 2.83 -17.38
C LYS A 207 -33.86 4.00 -18.18
N THR A 208 -34.09 5.10 -17.50
CA THR A 208 -34.50 6.36 -18.14
C THR A 208 -33.33 7.04 -18.84
N THR A 209 -33.64 7.90 -19.81
CA THR A 209 -32.62 8.74 -20.46
C THR A 209 -31.88 9.59 -19.44
N GLN A 210 -32.56 10.05 -18.39
CA GLN A 210 -31.96 10.80 -17.29
C GLN A 210 -30.94 9.92 -16.53
N GLN A 211 -31.33 8.73 -16.09
CA GLN A 211 -30.43 7.81 -15.38
C GLN A 211 -29.20 7.45 -16.21
N LEU A 212 -29.38 7.17 -17.51
CA LEU A 212 -28.26 6.90 -18.43
C LEU A 212 -27.34 8.13 -18.58
N SER A 213 -27.89 9.34 -18.57
CA SER A 213 -27.10 10.57 -18.65
C SER A 213 -26.33 10.86 -17.36
N GLU A 214 -26.92 10.56 -16.20
CA GLU A 214 -26.28 10.66 -14.88
C GLU A 214 -25.11 9.66 -14.77
N GLU A 215 -25.33 8.39 -15.14
CA GLU A 215 -24.26 7.38 -15.19
C GLU A 215 -23.13 7.77 -16.15
N LEU A 216 -23.46 8.33 -17.31
CA LEU A 216 -22.46 8.81 -18.27
C LEU A 216 -21.67 10.00 -17.71
N GLN A 217 -22.31 10.89 -16.95
CA GLN A 217 -21.64 12.00 -16.29
C GLN A 217 -20.68 11.49 -15.20
N GLU A 218 -21.14 10.61 -14.32
CA GLU A 218 -20.30 9.98 -13.29
C GLU A 218 -19.10 9.24 -13.90
N LEU A 219 -19.31 8.50 -14.99
CA LEU A 219 -18.23 7.81 -15.70
C LEU A 219 -17.17 8.79 -16.25
N ASN A 220 -17.61 9.94 -16.77
CA ASN A 220 -16.71 10.98 -17.25
C ASN A 220 -15.93 11.66 -16.11
N GLU A 221 -16.56 11.87 -14.94
CA GLU A 221 -15.91 12.38 -13.74
C GLU A 221 -14.86 11.39 -13.21
N LEU A 222 -15.20 10.10 -13.11
CA LEU A 222 -14.26 9.04 -12.72
C LEU A 222 -13.09 8.92 -13.70
N ARG A 223 -13.35 9.02 -15.00
CA ARG A 223 -12.29 9.03 -16.02
C ARG A 223 -11.34 10.21 -15.83
N THR A 224 -11.88 11.38 -15.48
CA THR A 224 -11.08 12.58 -15.21
C THR A 224 -10.20 12.39 -13.97
N LEU A 225 -10.75 11.85 -12.88
CA LEU A 225 -10.01 11.53 -11.67
C LEU A 225 -8.91 10.49 -11.92
N LEU A 226 -9.17 9.47 -12.73
CA LEU A 226 -8.19 8.46 -13.08
C LEU A 226 -6.97 9.07 -13.79
N VAL A 227 -7.19 9.96 -14.76
CA VAL A 227 -6.12 10.66 -15.47
C VAL A 227 -5.30 11.54 -14.52
N GLN A 228 -5.94 12.26 -13.60
CA GLN A 228 -5.25 13.07 -12.60
C GLN A 228 -4.40 12.21 -11.65
N SER A 229 -4.93 11.07 -11.20
CA SER A 229 -4.19 10.13 -10.35
C SER A 229 -2.95 9.58 -11.06
N GLN A 230 -3.05 9.29 -12.36
CA GLN A 230 -1.91 8.82 -13.16
C GLN A 230 -0.82 9.88 -13.28
N GLN A 231 -1.20 11.14 -13.53
CA GLN A 231 -0.25 12.26 -13.59
C GLN A 231 0.47 12.52 -12.26
N LEU A 232 -0.25 12.41 -11.14
CA LEU A 232 0.33 12.52 -9.81
C LEU A 232 1.31 11.39 -9.51
N GLN A 233 0.98 10.16 -9.92
CA GLN A 233 1.86 9.01 -9.77
C GLN A 233 3.15 9.15 -10.59
N GLU A 234 3.06 9.64 -11.83
CA GLU A 234 4.24 9.94 -12.66
C GLU A 234 5.12 11.03 -12.02
N SER A 235 4.50 12.11 -11.55
CA SER A 235 5.22 13.21 -10.88
C SER A 235 5.93 12.72 -9.61
N GLY A 236 5.24 11.94 -8.78
CA GLY A 236 5.84 11.33 -7.58
C GLY A 236 6.98 10.36 -7.90
N SER A 237 6.88 9.61 -9.02
CA SER A 237 7.97 8.75 -9.49
C SER A 237 9.21 9.55 -9.88
N ILE A 238 9.03 10.69 -10.55
CA ILE A 238 10.13 11.59 -10.94
C ILE A 238 10.81 12.19 -9.70
N GLU A 239 10.02 12.67 -8.73
CA GLU A 239 10.58 13.21 -7.47
C GLU A 239 11.33 12.16 -6.66
N LEU A 240 10.86 10.91 -6.66
CA LEU A 240 11.53 9.79 -6.00
C LEU A 240 12.88 9.49 -6.67
N GLU A 241 12.94 9.45 -8.00
CA GLU A 241 14.18 9.22 -8.76
C GLU A 241 15.22 10.33 -8.50
N GLN A 242 14.77 11.59 -8.47
CA GLN A 242 15.62 12.73 -8.13
C GLN A 242 16.17 12.62 -6.71
N SER A 243 15.32 12.25 -5.75
CA SER A 243 15.71 12.08 -4.35
C SER A 243 16.70 10.92 -4.17
N GLN A 244 16.51 9.81 -4.88
CA GLN A 244 17.46 8.67 -4.90
C GLN A 244 18.81 9.08 -5.49
N THR A 245 18.81 9.83 -6.59
CA THR A 245 20.02 10.35 -7.22
C THR A 245 20.79 11.25 -6.26
N LYS A 246 20.09 12.18 -5.58
CA LYS A 246 20.70 13.07 -4.59
C LYS A 246 21.24 12.31 -3.37
N LEU A 247 20.54 11.28 -2.92
CA LEU A 247 21.00 10.41 -1.84
C LEU A 247 22.30 9.70 -2.23
N LYS A 248 22.36 9.14 -3.45
CA LYS A 248 23.57 8.48 -3.96
C LYS A 248 24.76 9.44 -4.01
N GLN A 249 24.58 10.65 -4.54
CA GLN A 249 25.62 11.68 -4.55
C GLN A 249 26.10 12.04 -3.15
N THR A 250 25.16 12.14 -2.19
CA THR A 250 25.49 12.44 -0.80
C THR A 250 26.28 11.30 -0.15
N GLN A 251 25.93 10.04 -0.48
CA GLN A 251 26.68 8.86 -0.02
C GLN A 251 28.10 8.82 -0.58
N GLU A 252 28.29 9.13 -1.87
CA GLU A 252 29.62 9.23 -2.50
C GLU A 252 30.46 10.32 -1.83
N GLN A 253 29.91 11.52 -1.61
CA GLN A 253 30.60 12.59 -0.89
C GLN A 253 30.96 12.22 0.55
N LEU A 254 30.09 11.49 1.25
CA LEU A 254 30.35 11.01 2.60
C LEU A 254 31.52 10.02 2.60
N GLN A 255 31.58 9.12 1.62
CA GLN A 255 32.69 8.18 1.47
C GLN A 255 34.01 8.92 1.22
N ASP A 256 34.05 9.86 0.28
CA ASP A 256 35.24 10.67 0.00
C ASP A 256 35.72 11.42 1.25
N THR A 257 34.77 11.99 2.01
CA THR A 257 35.09 12.69 3.26
C THR A 257 35.66 11.74 4.32
N GLN A 258 35.15 10.51 4.41
CA GLN A 258 35.68 9.49 5.31
C GLN A 258 37.10 9.07 4.93
N GLU A 259 37.38 8.90 3.64
CA GLU A 259 38.72 8.57 3.13
C GLU A 259 39.72 9.69 3.44
N GLN A 260 39.33 10.95 3.20
CA GLN A 260 40.15 12.12 3.56
C GLN A 260 40.41 12.21 5.06
N LEU A 261 39.41 11.91 5.89
CA LEU A 261 39.56 11.90 7.34
C LEU A 261 40.55 10.82 7.78
N GLN A 262 40.47 9.61 7.23
CA GLN A 262 41.42 8.52 7.52
C GLN A 262 42.84 8.91 7.10
N GLN A 263 43.00 9.51 5.92
CA GLN A 263 44.31 9.98 5.45
C GLN A 263 44.89 11.05 6.40
N THR A 264 44.07 12.02 6.80
CA THR A 264 44.47 13.09 7.71
C THR A 264 44.84 12.54 9.09
N GLN A 265 44.09 11.57 9.60
CA GLN A 265 44.42 10.88 10.86
C GLN A 265 45.76 10.14 10.77
N GLY A 266 46.03 9.44 9.66
CA GLY A 266 47.31 8.77 9.43
C GLY A 266 48.48 9.75 9.36
N GLN A 267 48.32 10.88 8.67
CA GLN A 267 49.33 11.95 8.64
C GLN A 267 49.59 12.53 10.03
N LEU A 268 48.54 12.78 10.81
CA LEU A 268 48.67 13.28 12.18
C LEU A 268 49.42 12.28 13.07
N GLN A 269 49.11 10.98 12.96
CA GLN A 269 49.79 9.95 13.71
C GLN A 269 51.27 9.87 13.35
N ASN A 270 51.62 9.94 12.07
CA ASN A 270 53.01 9.97 11.62
C ASN A 270 53.76 11.19 12.16
N ALA A 271 53.17 12.38 12.06
CA ALA A 271 53.77 13.62 12.58
C ALA A 271 53.97 13.57 14.11
N GLN A 272 53.04 12.95 14.85
CA GLN A 272 53.19 12.73 16.30
C GLN A 272 54.35 11.79 16.61
N VAL A 273 54.48 10.68 15.89
CA VAL A 273 55.59 9.73 16.06
C VAL A 273 56.94 10.40 15.79
N GLU A 274 57.03 11.13 14.68
CA GLU A 274 58.25 11.86 14.29
C GLU A 274 58.63 12.89 15.35
N LEU A 275 57.66 13.71 15.82
CA LEU A 275 57.89 14.69 16.89
C LEU A 275 58.42 14.04 18.18
N VAL A 276 57.85 12.91 18.59
CA VAL A 276 58.27 12.17 19.79
C VAL A 276 59.69 11.61 19.60
N GLN A 277 59.97 11.01 18.44
CA GLN A 277 61.29 10.48 18.11
C GLN A 277 62.36 11.58 18.11
N THR A 278 62.11 12.72 17.45
CA THR A 278 63.05 13.84 17.42
C THR A 278 63.30 14.40 18.81
N LYS A 279 62.25 14.59 19.63
CA LYS A 279 62.41 15.07 21.01
C LYS A 279 63.20 14.08 21.88
N LEU A 280 62.93 12.78 21.72
CA LEU A 280 63.66 11.74 22.46
C LEU A 280 65.14 11.74 22.08
N GLN A 281 65.45 11.79 20.78
CA GLN A 281 66.82 11.86 20.29
C GLN A 281 67.56 13.09 20.83
N GLN A 282 66.96 14.28 20.74
CA GLN A 282 67.54 15.51 21.29
C GLN A 282 67.81 15.40 22.80
N THR A 283 66.88 14.80 23.54
CA THR A 283 67.04 14.59 24.98
C THR A 283 68.17 13.60 25.29
N GLN A 284 68.32 12.55 24.49
CA GLN A 284 69.41 11.57 24.63
C GLN A 284 70.78 12.19 24.34
N GLU A 285 70.88 12.99 23.27
CA GLU A 285 72.11 13.71 22.92
C GLU A 285 72.53 14.68 24.04
N GLN A 286 71.58 15.45 24.58
CA GLN A 286 71.83 16.33 25.73
C GLN A 286 72.28 15.55 26.99
N LEU A 287 71.66 14.40 27.27
CA LEU A 287 72.04 13.57 28.40
C LEU A 287 73.47 13.05 28.25
N GLN A 288 73.85 12.63 27.04
CA GLN A 288 75.20 12.13 26.76
C GLN A 288 76.25 13.23 26.93
N GLU A 289 75.97 14.45 26.46
CA GLU A 289 76.84 15.60 26.63
C GLU A 289 77.03 15.96 28.12
N ILE A 290 75.95 15.96 28.90
CA ILE A 290 76.01 16.20 30.34
C ILE A 290 76.80 15.09 31.06
N GLN A 291 76.65 13.84 30.64
CA GLN A 291 77.42 12.72 31.20
C GLN A 291 78.92 12.86 30.92
N GLU A 292 79.31 13.27 29.72
CA GLU A 292 80.70 13.52 29.36
C GLU A 292 81.29 14.68 30.16
N GLN A 293 80.55 15.79 30.29
CA GLN A 293 80.93 16.91 31.15
C GLN A 293 81.11 16.49 32.62
N LEU A 294 80.20 15.65 33.13
CA LEU A 294 80.29 15.12 34.49
C LEU A 294 81.54 14.24 34.67
N GLN A 295 81.86 13.37 33.71
CA GLN A 295 83.08 12.55 33.75
C GLN A 295 84.34 13.43 33.76
N ASN A 296 84.41 14.44 32.88
CA ASN A 296 85.52 15.38 32.84
C ASN A 296 85.67 16.14 34.16
N THR A 297 84.56 16.62 34.72
CA THR A 297 84.55 17.31 36.02
C THR A 297 84.99 16.38 37.15
N GLN A 298 84.61 15.10 37.13
CA GLN A 298 85.08 14.10 38.11
C GLN A 298 86.59 13.86 38.01
N VAL A 299 87.14 13.78 36.79
CA VAL A 299 88.58 13.64 36.57
C VAL A 299 89.33 14.86 37.11
N GLU A 300 88.86 16.07 36.80
CA GLU A 300 89.44 17.32 37.32
C GLU A 300 89.38 17.37 38.85
N LEU A 301 88.26 16.94 39.45
CA LEU A 301 88.12 16.86 40.90
C LEU A 301 89.15 15.91 41.53
N ILE A 302 89.33 14.71 40.95
CA ILE A 302 90.33 13.74 41.42
C ILE A 302 91.74 14.34 41.32
N GLN A 303 92.07 14.98 40.20
CA GLN A 303 93.36 15.64 40.01
C GLN A 303 93.59 16.76 41.05
N SER A 304 92.56 17.58 41.31
CA SER A 304 92.63 18.62 42.32
C SER A 304 92.81 18.04 43.73
N GLN A 305 92.14 16.93 44.06
CA GLN A 305 92.31 16.24 45.34
C GLN A 305 93.74 15.68 45.50
N GLN A 306 94.27 15.02 44.47
CA GLN A 306 95.66 14.52 44.46
C GLN A 306 96.67 15.66 44.62
N LEU A 307 96.45 16.79 43.94
CA LEU A 307 97.29 17.97 44.06
C LEU A 307 97.23 18.55 45.48
N GLN A 308 96.05 18.59 46.09
CA GLN A 308 95.88 19.04 47.48
C GLN A 308 96.62 18.14 48.46
N GLU A 309 96.56 16.81 48.28
CA GLU A 309 97.33 15.86 49.08
C GLU A 309 98.84 16.05 48.93
N SER A 310 99.32 16.22 47.69
CA SER A 310 100.73 16.50 47.41
C SER A 310 101.18 17.80 48.07
N LYS A 311 100.40 18.88 47.94
CA LYS A 311 100.70 20.17 48.57
C LYS A 311 100.66 20.11 50.09
N SER A 312 99.74 19.34 50.67
CA SER A 312 99.69 19.09 52.11
C SER A 312 100.98 18.40 52.60
N THR A 313 101.45 17.42 51.84
CA THR A 313 102.69 16.66 52.14
C THR A 313 103.92 17.57 52.05
N GLU A 314 104.01 18.38 50.99
CA GLU A 314 105.09 19.35 50.80
C GLU A 314 105.10 20.42 51.90
N LEU A 315 103.92 20.88 52.33
CA LEU A 315 103.77 21.81 53.45
C LEU A 315 104.28 21.18 54.75
N GLN A 316 103.91 19.93 55.04
CA GLN A 316 104.41 19.21 56.23
C GLN A 316 105.94 19.11 56.22
N GLN A 317 106.52 18.78 55.07
CA GLN A 317 107.97 18.68 54.92
C GLN A 317 108.67 20.03 55.10
N THR A 318 108.13 21.09 54.50
CA THR A 318 108.65 22.45 54.67
C THR A 318 108.53 22.92 56.13
N GLN A 319 107.42 22.60 56.81
CA GLN A 319 107.26 22.89 58.24
C GLN A 319 108.30 22.15 59.09
N TYR A 320 108.58 20.89 58.75
CA TYR A 320 109.63 20.09 59.39
C TYR A 320 111.01 20.71 59.18
N GLU A 321 111.38 21.07 57.95
CA GLU A 321 112.65 21.73 57.62
C GLU A 321 112.80 23.10 58.30
N LEU A 322 111.72 23.89 58.32
CA LEU A 322 111.68 25.18 59.01
C LEU A 322 111.87 24.99 60.52
N HIS A 323 111.28 23.95 61.11
CA HIS A 323 111.48 23.64 62.52
C HIS A 323 112.94 23.23 62.78
N HIS A 324 113.52 22.39 61.93
CA HIS A 324 114.91 21.96 62.02
C HIS A 324 115.88 23.13 61.90
N THR A 325 115.75 23.97 60.88
CA THR A 325 116.59 25.17 60.70
C THR A 325 116.43 26.17 61.84
N LYS A 326 115.23 26.32 62.42
CA LYS A 326 115.05 27.11 63.65
C LYS A 326 115.84 26.54 64.83
N LEU A 327 115.87 25.20 64.99
CA LEU A 327 116.70 24.53 66.01
C LEU A 327 118.19 24.74 65.74
N GLU A 328 118.65 24.64 64.49
CA GLU A 328 120.05 24.91 64.11
C GLU A 328 120.45 26.37 64.36
N VAL A 329 119.61 27.35 64.00
CA VAL A 329 119.86 28.76 64.27
C VAL A 329 119.90 29.02 65.78
N ALA A 330 119.03 28.38 66.56
CA ALA A 330 119.07 28.46 68.02
C ALA A 330 120.38 27.87 68.58
N ALA A 331 120.85 26.74 68.03
CA ALA A 331 122.14 26.14 68.39
C ALA A 331 123.33 27.01 67.97
N MET A 332 123.30 27.62 66.77
CA MET A 332 124.33 28.56 66.32
C MET A 332 124.41 29.80 67.21
N LYS A 333 123.27 30.36 67.64
CA LYS A 333 123.24 31.53 68.54
C LYS A 333 123.82 31.25 69.94
N THR A 334 123.88 29.99 70.37
CA THR A 334 124.47 29.60 71.65
C THR A 334 125.94 29.17 71.56
N SER A 335 126.47 29.02 70.33
CA SER A 335 127.85 28.63 70.04
C SER A 335 128.90 29.63 70.57
N LYS A 336 130.05 29.09 70.99
CA LYS A 336 131.22 29.84 71.46
C LYS A 336 131.71 30.86 70.41
N PHE A 337 131.59 30.54 69.12
CA PHE A 337 132.02 31.43 68.03
C PHE A 337 131.09 32.64 67.86
N TRP A 338 129.78 32.45 67.98
CA TRP A 338 128.82 33.56 67.93
C TRP A 338 128.99 34.47 69.13
N LYS A 339 129.19 33.91 70.34
CA LYS A 339 129.51 34.68 71.55
C LYS A 339 130.82 35.48 71.43
N LEU A 340 131.85 34.89 70.83
CA LEU A 340 133.11 35.57 70.49
C LEU A 340 132.92 36.66 69.44
N ARG A 341 132.07 36.45 68.43
CA ARG A 341 131.69 37.45 67.42
C ARG A 341 130.94 38.63 68.03
N THR A 342 130.00 38.42 68.96
CA THR A 342 129.33 39.51 69.68
C THR A 342 130.30 40.27 70.59
N LEU A 343 131.24 39.58 71.25
CA LEU A 343 132.32 40.18 72.04
C LEU A 343 133.33 40.95 71.17
N TRP A 344 133.65 40.45 69.97
CA TRP A 344 134.51 41.09 68.99
C TRP A 344 133.87 42.36 68.41
N PHE A 345 132.58 42.35 68.07
CA PHE A 345 131.89 43.58 67.64
C PHE A 345 131.79 44.62 68.78
N LYS A 346 131.64 44.19 70.05
CA LYS A 346 131.74 45.09 71.21
C LYS A 346 133.15 45.67 71.41
N PHE A 347 134.19 44.87 71.19
CA PHE A 347 135.59 45.31 71.26
C PHE A 347 135.96 46.24 70.09
N LYS A 348 135.51 45.95 68.87
CA LYS A 348 135.73 46.79 67.68
C LYS A 348 135.16 48.20 67.84
N GLY A 349 134.02 48.33 68.54
CA GLY A 349 133.44 49.63 68.91
C GLY A 349 134.21 50.41 69.99
N PHE A 350 135.06 49.74 70.78
CA PHE A 350 135.83 50.37 71.87
C PHE A 350 137.20 50.94 71.41
N VAL A 351 137.78 50.45 70.31
CA VAL A 351 139.15 50.81 69.85
C VAL A 351 139.17 51.69 68.60
N GLY A 352 138.05 52.34 68.25
CA GLY A 352 138.02 53.43 67.27
C GLY A 352 138.34 53.06 65.81
N LEU A 353 138.11 51.80 65.39
CA LEU A 353 138.16 51.38 63.99
C LEU A 353 136.77 51.51 63.33
N PRO A 354 136.67 51.88 62.04
CA PRO A 354 135.38 51.96 61.35
C PRO A 354 134.66 50.61 61.37
N THR A 355 133.39 50.60 61.78
CA THR A 355 132.46 49.52 61.46
C THR A 355 131.89 49.81 60.08
N ASP A 356 132.49 49.21 59.05
CA ASP A 356 131.85 49.19 57.74
C ASP A 356 130.53 48.45 57.85
N ASN A 357 129.51 49.15 57.33
CA ASN A 357 128.36 48.63 56.63
C ASN A 357 127.24 48.01 57.49
N GLN A 358 126.05 48.58 57.35
CA GLN A 358 125.01 48.21 56.36
C GLN A 358 124.35 46.88 56.71
#